data_AF-A0AAN1LD39-F1
#
_entry.id   AF-A0AAN1LD39-F1
#
_cell.length_a   1.000
_cell.length_b   1.000
_cell.length_c   1.000
_cell.angle_alpha   90.00
_cell.angle_beta   90.00
_cell.angle_gamma   90.00
#
_symmetry.space_group_name_H-M   'P 1'
#
loop_
_entity.id
_entity.type
_entity.pdbx_description
1 polymer ?
#
loop_
_entity_poly.entity_id
_entity_poly.type
_entity_poly.pdbx_seq_one_letter_code
_entity_poly.pdbx_strand_id
1 'polypeptide(L)'
;MLHSIILNSTHPARHVAVAESLRAAQITARLLAERFPGSSFSYKAGSVFELADCHPHVRDCALSFEVQRLVSDELKAEAGNPQDLPKWRVFFYDSRATVHGCWQVNAYLDHDLSVIRKCEVDGTLRGTAALFTCQPTPAELTDMLNAFLSGEAVA
;
A
#
# COMPACT_ATOMS: atom_id res chain seq x y z
N MET A 1 -9.38 0.38 -15.92
CA MET A 1 -8.11 0.46 -16.68
C MET A 1 -7.20 -0.62 -16.14
N LEU A 2 -6.55 -1.42 -16.98
CA LEU A 2 -5.68 -2.50 -16.51
C LEU A 2 -4.40 -1.96 -15.86
N HIS A 3 -3.90 -2.67 -14.86
CA HIS A 3 -2.67 -2.35 -14.13
C HIS A 3 -1.77 -3.57 -14.04
N SER A 4 -0.53 -3.43 -14.49
CA SER A 4 0.47 -4.50 -14.40
C SER A 4 1.11 -4.52 -13.03
N ILE A 5 1.24 -5.71 -12.45
CA ILE A 5 2.00 -5.98 -11.23
C ILE A 5 3.41 -6.40 -11.65
N ILE A 6 4.40 -5.82 -11.00
CA ILE A 6 5.82 -5.91 -11.39
C ILE A 6 6.63 -6.37 -10.19
N LEU A 7 7.55 -7.32 -10.42
CA LEU A 7 8.58 -7.73 -9.47
C LEU A 7 9.83 -6.86 -9.68
N ASN A 8 10.15 -6.02 -8.69
CA ASN A 8 11.23 -5.02 -8.74
C ASN A 8 12.52 -5.46 -8.06
N SER A 9 12.50 -6.56 -7.29
CA SER A 9 13.70 -7.07 -6.61
C SER A 9 14.69 -7.75 -7.58
N THR A 10 14.35 -7.86 -8.85
CA THR A 10 15.21 -8.40 -9.91
C THR A 10 15.56 -7.31 -10.92
N HIS A 11 16.78 -7.36 -11.48
CA HIS A 11 17.15 -6.52 -12.62
C HIS A 11 17.39 -7.40 -13.87
N PRO A 12 16.70 -7.14 -15.00
CA PRO A 12 15.59 -6.20 -15.15
C PRO A 12 14.35 -6.63 -14.34
N ALA A 13 13.45 -5.68 -14.08
CA ALA A 13 12.16 -5.94 -13.44
C ALA A 13 11.35 -6.96 -14.27
N ARG A 14 10.45 -7.70 -13.63
CA ARG A 14 9.71 -8.78 -14.27
C ARG A 14 8.20 -8.58 -14.16
N HIS A 15 7.50 -8.90 -15.25
CA HIS A 15 6.04 -8.89 -15.25
C HIS A 15 5.50 -10.08 -14.43
N VAL A 16 4.49 -9.83 -13.60
CA VAL A 16 3.88 -10.87 -12.74
C VAL A 16 2.48 -11.21 -13.24
N ALA A 17 1.58 -10.24 -13.25
CA ALA A 17 0.18 -10.39 -13.58
C ALA A 17 -0.44 -9.03 -13.89
N VAL A 18 -1.72 -9.02 -14.29
CA VAL A 18 -2.50 -7.82 -14.53
C VAL A 18 -3.73 -7.82 -13.63
N ALA A 19 -4.10 -6.65 -13.12
CA ALA A 19 -5.32 -6.42 -12.34
C ALA A 19 -6.25 -5.41 -13.04
N GLU A 20 -7.55 -5.51 -12.75
CA GLU A 20 -8.60 -4.73 -13.43
C GLU A 20 -8.75 -3.29 -12.92
N SER A 21 -8.28 -3.03 -11.70
CA SER A 21 -8.28 -1.71 -11.07
C SER A 21 -6.94 -1.41 -10.37
N LEU A 22 -6.73 -0.12 -10.07
CA LEU A 22 -5.54 0.36 -9.38
C LEU A 22 -5.44 -0.24 -7.97
N ARG A 23 -6.55 -0.21 -7.22
CA ARG A 23 -6.57 -0.77 -5.87
C ARG A 23 -6.39 -2.29 -5.87
N ALA A 24 -6.98 -3.02 -6.82
CA ALA A 24 -6.74 -4.45 -6.97
C ALA A 24 -5.26 -4.78 -7.20
N ALA A 25 -4.57 -3.98 -8.03
CA ALA A 25 -3.13 -4.12 -8.27
C ALA A 25 -2.31 -3.89 -6.99
N GLN A 26 -2.66 -2.87 -6.21
CA GLN A 26 -1.99 -2.56 -4.94
C GLN A 26 -2.20 -3.66 -3.90
N ILE A 27 -3.42 -4.17 -3.72
CA ILE A 27 -3.70 -5.29 -2.81
C ILE A 27 -2.92 -6.53 -3.25
N THR A 28 -2.93 -6.84 -4.55
CA THR A 28 -2.20 -8.00 -5.08
C THR A 28 -0.69 -7.86 -4.83
N ALA A 29 -0.11 -6.68 -5.06
CA ALA A 29 1.31 -6.42 -4.77
C ALA A 29 1.63 -6.61 -3.28
N ARG A 30 0.75 -6.14 -2.38
CA ARG A 30 0.87 -6.34 -0.92
C ARG A 30 0.86 -7.83 -0.56
N LEU A 31 -0.16 -8.55 -1.02
CA LEU A 31 -0.34 -9.98 -0.76
C LEU A 31 0.81 -10.85 -1.30
N LEU A 32 1.42 -10.45 -2.41
CA LEU A 32 2.61 -11.11 -2.94
C LEU A 32 3.85 -10.81 -2.09
N ALA A 33 4.03 -9.56 -1.64
CA ALA A 33 5.13 -9.18 -0.75
C ALA A 33 5.06 -9.91 0.61
N GLU A 34 3.86 -10.25 1.10
CA GLU A 34 3.67 -11.08 2.30
C GLU A 34 4.12 -12.52 2.07
N ARG A 35 3.80 -13.11 0.91
CA ARG A 35 4.10 -14.51 0.57
C ARG A 35 5.53 -14.74 0.10
N PHE A 36 6.18 -13.71 -0.45
CA PHE A 36 7.57 -13.76 -0.91
C PHE A 36 8.46 -12.77 -0.16
N PRO A 37 8.79 -13.04 1.12
CA PRO A 37 9.67 -12.17 1.91
C PRO A 37 10.98 -11.88 1.18
N GLY A 38 11.39 -10.60 1.17
CA GLY A 38 12.61 -10.14 0.47
C GLY A 38 12.38 -9.77 -0.99
N SER A 39 11.21 -10.06 -1.57
CA SER A 39 10.80 -9.54 -2.87
C SER A 39 10.06 -8.22 -2.72
N SER A 40 10.25 -7.32 -3.69
CA SER A 40 9.51 -6.06 -3.78
C SER A 40 8.62 -6.08 -5.01
N PHE A 41 7.35 -5.73 -4.81
CA PHE A 41 6.35 -5.68 -5.86
C PHE A 41 5.85 -4.25 -6.00
N SER A 42 5.56 -3.81 -7.22
CA SER A 42 4.86 -2.56 -7.48
C SER A 42 3.82 -2.77 -8.57
N TYR A 43 3.14 -1.70 -8.95
CA TYR A 43 2.19 -1.72 -10.05
C TYR A 43 2.36 -0.49 -10.95
N LYS A 44 1.94 -0.62 -12.21
CA LYS A 44 1.94 0.46 -13.20
C LYS A 44 0.65 0.41 -14.02
N ALA A 45 0.13 1.57 -14.38
CA ALA A 45 -1.01 1.67 -15.28
C ALA A 45 -0.67 1.12 -16.68
N GLY A 46 -1.62 0.40 -17.27
CA GLY A 46 -1.48 -0.28 -18.56
C GLY A 46 -0.88 -1.67 -18.43
N SER A 47 -0.89 -2.39 -19.56
CA SER A 47 -0.27 -3.70 -19.72
C SER A 47 1.19 -3.52 -20.14
N VAL A 48 2.12 -3.97 -19.30
CA VAL A 48 3.55 -3.84 -19.55
C VAL A 48 4.05 -5.09 -20.29
N PHE A 49 3.85 -5.09 -21.61
CA PHE A 49 4.24 -6.21 -22.49
C PHE A 49 5.76 -6.29 -22.76
N GLU A 50 6.52 -5.26 -22.39
CA GLU A 50 7.96 -5.17 -22.68
C GLU A 50 8.83 -5.84 -21.61
N LEU A 51 8.26 -6.19 -20.45
CA LEU A 51 8.99 -6.89 -19.41
C LEU A 51 8.88 -8.40 -19.61
N ALA A 52 9.99 -9.09 -19.44
CA ALA A 52 9.99 -10.54 -19.39
C ALA A 52 9.22 -11.02 -18.15
N ASP A 53 8.55 -12.17 -18.27
CA ASP A 53 7.80 -12.76 -17.19
C ASP A 53 8.70 -13.14 -16.00
N CYS A 54 8.11 -13.09 -14.80
CA CYS A 54 8.70 -13.60 -13.58
C CYS A 54 8.75 -15.14 -13.57
N HIS A 55 9.34 -15.70 -12.51
CA HIS A 55 9.32 -17.15 -12.32
C HIS A 55 7.86 -17.67 -12.21
N PRO A 56 7.49 -18.80 -12.86
CA PRO A 56 6.12 -19.30 -12.89
C PRO A 56 5.47 -19.40 -11.52
N HIS A 57 6.22 -19.82 -10.50
CA HIS A 57 5.72 -19.89 -9.12
C HIS A 57 5.14 -18.56 -8.58
N VAL A 58 5.75 -17.41 -8.90
CA VAL A 58 5.27 -16.10 -8.45
C VAL A 58 4.00 -15.70 -9.21
N ARG A 59 3.99 -15.92 -10.53
CA ARG A 59 2.82 -15.70 -11.38
C ARG A 59 1.63 -16.57 -10.95
N ASP A 60 1.87 -17.86 -10.75
CA ASP A 60 0.83 -18.83 -10.39
C ASP A 60 0.27 -18.53 -8.99
N CYS A 61 1.11 -18.02 -8.08
CA CYS A 61 0.65 -17.48 -6.80
C CYS A 61 -0.27 -16.26 -6.99
N ALA A 62 0.12 -15.29 -7.82
CA ALA A 62 -0.68 -14.09 -8.08
C ALA A 62 -2.06 -14.42 -8.69
N LEU A 63 -2.10 -15.42 -9.57
CA LEU A 63 -3.31 -15.88 -10.25
C LEU A 63 -4.09 -16.95 -9.46
N SER A 64 -3.60 -17.34 -8.28
CA SER A 64 -4.26 -18.36 -7.47
C SER A 64 -5.64 -17.90 -7.00
N PHE A 65 -6.57 -18.86 -6.88
CA PHE A 65 -7.91 -18.59 -6.35
C PHE A 65 -7.88 -17.91 -4.98
N GLU A 66 -6.93 -18.30 -4.13
CA GLU A 66 -6.78 -17.72 -2.79
C GLU A 66 -6.45 -16.23 -2.84
N VAL A 67 -5.47 -15.83 -3.65
CA VAL A 67 -5.11 -14.40 -3.82
C VAL A 67 -6.28 -13.62 -4.41
N GLN A 68 -6.92 -14.15 -5.46
CA GLN A 68 -8.05 -13.48 -6.09
C GLN A 68 -9.26 -13.31 -5.15
N ARG A 69 -9.51 -14.31 -4.29
CA ARG A 69 -10.53 -14.22 -3.24
C ARG A 69 -10.19 -13.14 -2.21
N LEU A 70 -8.96 -13.11 -1.70
CA LEU A 70 -8.53 -12.10 -0.72
C LEU A 70 -8.62 -10.67 -1.29
N VAL A 71 -8.17 -10.47 -2.54
CA VAL A 71 -8.32 -9.20 -3.25
C VAL A 71 -9.80 -8.79 -3.30
N SER A 72 -10.69 -9.71 -3.70
CA SER A 72 -12.12 -9.45 -3.78
C SER A 72 -12.75 -9.12 -2.43
N ASP A 73 -12.34 -9.80 -1.37
CA ASP A 73 -12.87 -9.58 -0.01
C ASP A 73 -12.44 -8.21 0.53
N GLU A 74 -11.19 -7.80 0.28
CA GLU A 74 -10.71 -6.46 0.66
C GLU A 74 -11.38 -5.34 -0.13
N LEU A 75 -11.56 -5.50 -1.44
CA LEU A 75 -12.29 -4.52 -2.25
C LEU A 75 -13.74 -4.35 -1.76
N LYS A 76 -14.39 -5.44 -1.33
CA LYS A 76 -15.73 -5.37 -0.73
C LYS A 76 -15.73 -4.69 0.64
N ALA A 77 -14.72 -4.94 1.47
CA ALA A 77 -14.57 -4.28 2.76
C ALA A 77 -14.31 -2.76 2.61
N GLU A 78 -13.68 -2.37 1.50
CA GLU A 78 -13.37 -0.99 1.15
C GLU A 78 -14.46 -0.34 0.26
N ALA A 79 -15.72 -0.77 0.37
CA ALA A 79 -16.84 -0.23 -0.42
C ALA A 79 -17.03 1.31 -0.30
N GLY A 80 -16.46 1.94 0.73
CA GLY A 80 -16.37 3.40 0.87
C GLY A 80 -15.38 4.09 -0.08
N ASN A 81 -14.62 3.34 -0.87
CA ASN A 81 -13.69 3.84 -1.90
C ASN A 81 -14.21 3.50 -3.32
N PRO A 82 -15.29 4.14 -3.79
CA PRO A 82 -15.91 3.82 -5.08
C PRO A 82 -15.04 4.17 -6.30
N GLN A 83 -13.95 4.91 -6.09
CA GLN A 83 -13.05 5.38 -7.14
C GLN A 83 -11.83 4.47 -7.33
N ASP A 84 -11.74 3.35 -6.60
CA ASP A 84 -10.56 2.45 -6.61
C ASP A 84 -9.24 3.19 -6.34
N LEU A 85 -9.28 4.24 -5.52
CA LEU A 85 -8.10 5.03 -5.18
C LEU A 85 -7.09 4.17 -4.42
N PRO A 86 -5.78 4.42 -4.57
CA PRO A 86 -4.79 3.69 -3.81
C PRO A 86 -4.92 4.05 -2.34
N LYS A 87 -4.73 3.04 -1.50
CA LYS A 87 -4.73 3.17 -0.06
C LYS A 87 -3.35 3.58 0.42
N TRP A 88 -3.33 4.61 1.26
CA TRP A 88 -2.19 5.05 2.02
C TRP A 88 -2.42 4.72 3.49
N ARG A 89 -1.37 4.27 4.16
CA ARG A 89 -1.35 4.12 5.61
C ARG A 89 -0.68 5.34 6.20
N VAL A 90 -1.44 6.09 6.98
CA VAL A 90 -1.00 7.30 7.68
C VAL A 90 -0.57 6.91 9.08
N PHE A 91 0.56 7.44 9.53
CA PHE A 91 1.16 7.16 10.83
C PHE A 91 1.35 8.46 11.61
N PHE A 92 0.88 8.48 12.86
CA PHE A 92 0.98 9.62 13.76
C PHE A 92 1.98 9.33 14.87
N TYR A 93 3.02 10.18 14.99
CA TYR A 93 4.11 10.00 15.93
C TYR A 93 4.15 11.14 16.95
N ASP A 94 4.26 10.79 18.23
CA ASP A 94 4.53 11.73 19.30
C ASP A 94 6.04 11.91 19.48
N SER A 95 6.60 12.76 18.61
CA SER A 95 8.03 13.08 18.60
C SER A 95 8.36 14.25 19.54
N ARG A 96 7.48 14.59 20.51
CA ARG A 96 7.71 15.69 21.47
C ARG A 96 8.89 15.45 22.41
N ALA A 97 9.25 14.18 22.65
CA ALA A 97 10.45 13.79 23.40
C ALA A 97 11.73 13.78 22.55
N THR A 98 11.63 14.05 21.24
CA THR A 98 12.78 14.12 20.31
C THR A 98 13.18 15.56 20.04
N VAL A 99 14.28 15.75 19.29
CA VAL A 99 14.82 17.07 18.91
C VAL A 99 13.80 17.95 18.17
N HIS A 100 12.80 17.35 17.53
CA HIS A 100 11.81 18.08 16.72
C HIS A 100 10.70 18.74 17.54
N GLY A 101 10.47 18.31 18.79
CA GLY A 101 9.53 18.96 19.72
C GLY A 101 8.05 19.04 19.26
N CYS A 102 7.66 18.31 18.20
CA CYS A 102 6.33 18.36 17.62
C CYS A 102 5.80 16.96 17.25
N TRP A 103 4.49 16.88 16.97
CA TRP A 103 3.90 15.71 16.34
C TRP A 103 4.39 15.57 14.90
N GLN A 104 4.58 14.33 14.44
CA GLN A 104 4.93 14.03 13.06
C GLN A 104 3.86 13.16 12.42
N VAL A 105 3.62 13.39 11.12
CA VAL A 105 2.69 12.61 10.31
C VAL A 105 3.39 12.16 9.03
N ASN A 106 3.31 10.87 8.72
CA ASN A 106 3.86 10.29 7.49
C ASN A 106 2.81 9.38 6.84
N ALA A 107 2.82 9.29 5.51
CA ALA A 107 1.94 8.40 4.76
C ALA A 107 2.74 7.57 3.76
N TYR A 108 2.45 6.27 3.71
CA TYR A 108 3.10 5.33 2.80
C TYR A 108 2.05 4.47 2.10
N LEU A 109 2.36 3.99 0.89
CA LEU A 109 1.45 3.12 0.17
C LEU A 109 1.30 1.79 0.92
N ASP A 110 0.08 1.27 0.95
CA ASP A 110 -0.30 0.06 1.69
C ASP A 110 0.51 -1.20 1.32
N HIS A 111 1.08 -1.23 0.11
CA HIS A 111 1.91 -2.34 -0.37
C HIS A 111 3.40 -2.24 0.02
N ASP A 112 3.85 -1.10 0.57
CA ASP A 112 5.25 -0.89 1.00
C ASP A 112 5.52 -1.52 2.38
N LEU A 113 5.35 -2.84 2.48
CA LEU A 113 5.41 -3.58 3.74
C LEU A 113 6.70 -3.39 4.52
N SER A 114 7.83 -3.21 3.84
CA SER A 114 9.12 -2.95 4.49
C SER A 114 9.11 -1.61 5.25
N VAL A 115 8.48 -0.58 4.68
CA VAL A 115 8.35 0.74 5.31
C VAL A 115 7.31 0.67 6.42
N ILE A 116 6.14 0.07 6.14
CA ILE A 116 5.06 -0.11 7.11
C ILE A 116 5.58 -0.81 8.38
N ARG A 117 6.31 -1.93 8.24
CA ARG A 117 6.87 -2.65 9.39
C ARG A 117 7.84 -1.80 10.21
N LYS A 118 8.63 -0.93 9.58
CA LYS A 118 9.53 -0.01 10.29
C LYS A 118 8.75 1.03 11.08
N CYS A 119 7.67 1.56 10.50
CA CYS A 119 6.77 2.49 11.16
C CYS A 119 6.05 1.86 12.35
N GLU A 120 5.57 0.62 12.22
CA GLU A 120 4.84 -0.10 13.27
C GLU A 120 5.67 -0.42 14.52
N VAL A 121 6.99 -0.57 14.37
CA VAL A 121 7.90 -0.85 15.50
C VAL A 121 8.50 0.42 16.12
N ASP A 122 8.15 1.61 15.61
CA ASP A 122 8.63 2.88 16.15
C ASP A 122 7.98 3.18 17.51
N GLY A 123 8.79 3.39 18.56
CA GLY A 123 8.31 3.65 19.93
C GLY A 123 7.59 4.99 20.10
N THR A 124 7.73 5.91 19.14
CA THR A 124 7.01 7.19 19.12
C THR A 124 5.66 7.10 18.41
N LEU A 125 5.35 5.98 17.75
CA LEU A 125 4.05 5.79 17.10
C LEU A 125 2.92 5.84 18.15
N ARG A 126 1.84 6.55 17.80
CA ARG A 126 0.64 6.69 18.64
C ARG A 126 -0.65 6.26 17.95
N GLY A 127 -0.67 6.25 16.63
CA GLY A 127 -1.86 5.84 15.89
C GLY A 127 -1.59 5.70 14.41
N THR A 128 -2.53 5.03 13.74
CA THR A 128 -2.55 4.90 12.29
C THR A 128 -3.95 5.12 11.74
N ALA A 129 -4.05 5.60 10.51
CA ALA A 129 -5.29 5.71 9.76
C ALA A 129 -5.11 5.27 8.30
N ALA A 130 -6.20 5.06 7.59
CA ALA A 130 -6.19 4.85 6.15
C ALA A 130 -6.50 6.19 5.44
N LEU A 131 -5.95 6.37 4.24
CA LEU A 131 -6.31 7.49 3.37
C LEU A 131 -6.39 6.97 1.94
N PHE A 132 -7.52 7.20 1.28
CA PHE A 132 -7.73 6.84 -0.12
C PHE A 132 -7.58 8.08 -0.99
N THR A 133 -6.45 8.19 -1.69
CA THR A 133 -6.12 9.34 -2.54
C THR A 133 -5.03 8.96 -3.55
N CYS A 134 -4.98 9.62 -4.70
CA CYS A 134 -3.90 9.41 -5.67
C CYS A 134 -2.53 9.76 -5.08
N GLN A 135 -2.45 10.85 -4.31
CA GLN A 135 -1.24 11.30 -3.63
C GLN A 135 -1.62 12.20 -2.44
N PRO A 136 -1.21 11.86 -1.20
CA PRO A 136 -1.47 12.68 -0.03
C PRO A 136 -0.77 14.03 -0.14
N THR A 137 -1.52 15.09 0.13
CA THR A 137 -1.02 16.46 0.21
C THR A 137 -0.64 16.81 1.66
N PRO A 138 0.26 17.78 1.88
CA PRO A 138 0.58 18.25 3.23
C PRO A 138 -0.64 18.76 4.01
N ALA A 139 -1.62 19.36 3.31
CA ALA A 139 -2.86 19.85 3.92
C ALA A 139 -3.71 18.68 4.44
N GLU A 140 -3.97 17.66 3.61
CA GLU A 140 -4.73 16.46 4.02
C GLU A 140 -4.09 15.77 5.22
N LEU A 141 -2.76 15.62 5.21
CA LEU A 141 -2.04 15.00 6.34
C LEU A 141 -2.12 15.84 7.62
N THR A 142 -2.12 17.18 7.49
CA THR A 142 -2.29 18.09 8.62
C THR A 142 -3.71 18.00 9.19
N ASP A 143 -4.72 17.95 8.33
CA ASP A 143 -6.13 17.82 8.75
C ASP A 143 -6.37 16.48 9.46
N MET A 144 -5.82 15.38 8.95
CA MET A 144 -5.89 14.08 9.61
C MET A 144 -5.17 14.08 10.96
N LEU A 145 -4.02 14.76 11.08
CA LEU A 145 -3.34 14.91 12.37
C LEU A 145 -4.20 15.71 13.36
N ASN A 146 -4.82 16.81 12.93
CA ASN A 146 -5.70 17.61 13.78
C ASN A 146 -6.92 16.80 14.25
N ALA A 147 -7.54 16.01 13.36
CA ALA A 147 -8.65 15.11 13.70
C ALA A 147 -8.21 14.06 14.74
N PHE A 148 -7.05 13.42 14.52
CA PHE A 148 -6.45 12.46 15.46
C PHE A 148 -6.24 13.06 16.86
N LEU A 149 -5.68 14.27 16.93
CA LEU A 149 -5.43 14.97 18.20
C LEU A 149 -6.72 15.41 18.91
N SER A 150 -7.78 15.67 18.15
CA SER A 150 -9.09 16.07 18.68
C SER A 150 -9.91 14.87 19.16
N GLY A 151 -9.44 13.63 18.94
CA GLY A 151 -10.16 12.41 19.27
C GLY A 151 -11.31 12.10 18.33
N GLU A 152 -11.36 12.77 17.17
CA GLU A 152 -12.30 12.43 16.11
C GLU A 152 -11.86 11.12 15.45
N ALA A 153 -12.84 10.32 15.01
CA ALA A 153 -12.53 9.10 14.28
C ALA A 153 -11.87 9.49 12.95
N VAL A 154 -10.58 9.19 12.81
CA VAL A 154 -9.87 9.31 11.54
C VAL A 154 -10.32 8.13 10.68
N ALA A 155 -11.24 8.40 9.74
CA ALA A 155 -11.80 7.42 8.82
C ALA A 155 -10.75 6.92 7.82
#